data_AF-A0A8J5JQC9-F1
#
_entry.id   AF-A0A8J5JQC9-F1
#
_cell.length_a   1.000
_cell.length_b   1.000
_cell.length_c   1.000
_cell.angle_alpha   90.00
_cell.angle_beta   90.00
_cell.angle_gamma   90.00
#
_symmetry.space_group_name_H-M   'P 1'
#
loop_
_entity.id
_entity.type
_entity.pdbx_description
1 polymer ?
#
loop_
_entity_poly.entity_id
_entity_poly.type
_entity_poly.pdbx_seq_one_letter_code
_entity_poly.pdbx_strand_id
1 'polypeptide(L)'
;MKDRKFLITSRPFFPFVDYKPITDEPETIVTLRDSIDLRILNTLAVKLNFSYEIRESPGRAFGEPRDGQYDGSIGKLQREEADFCTMVAPTSGRLRVTLFTRLYPADPTIIASLKPTLLPAHLSLVRPFEGELWFALLASVVAWGVLMWVLQRAWKWAVGGDCVKLSTALLYGWGALMEKPPPVPSSSDSER
;
A
#
# COMPACT_ATOMS: atom_id res chain seq x y z
N MET A 1 30.35 41.05 -11.68
CA MET A 1 29.87 39.69 -11.33
C MET A 1 30.20 38.62 -12.36
N LYS A 2 30.74 38.95 -13.55
CA LYS A 2 30.89 38.00 -14.68
C LYS A 2 31.85 36.81 -14.42
N ASP A 3 32.63 36.84 -13.35
CA ASP A 3 33.71 35.87 -13.11
C ASP A 3 33.55 35.02 -11.83
N ARG A 4 32.46 35.18 -11.06
CA ARG A 4 32.22 34.35 -9.86
C ARG A 4 31.47 33.07 -10.25
N LYS A 5 32.11 31.93 -10.06
CA LYS A 5 31.49 30.61 -10.16
C LYS A 5 30.81 30.28 -8.84
N PHE A 6 29.50 30.09 -8.86
CA PHE A 6 28.74 29.73 -7.67
C PHE A 6 29.00 28.27 -7.28
N LEU A 7 29.32 28.05 -6.01
CA LEU A 7 29.51 26.72 -5.47
C LEU A 7 28.21 26.22 -4.85
N ILE A 8 27.74 25.07 -5.33
CA ILE A 8 26.45 24.51 -4.95
C ILE A 8 26.69 23.17 -4.27
N THR A 9 26.18 23.02 -3.05
CA THR A 9 26.21 21.75 -2.32
C THR A 9 24.92 20.98 -2.55
N SER A 10 25.03 19.69 -2.86
CA SER A 10 23.86 18.88 -3.16
C SER A 10 24.04 17.42 -2.75
N ARG A 11 22.93 16.69 -2.68
CA ARG A 11 22.91 15.23 -2.44
C ARG A 11 21.95 14.57 -3.44
N PRO A 12 22.17 13.31 -3.82
CA PRO A 12 21.24 12.61 -4.67
C PRO A 12 19.89 12.45 -3.97
N PHE A 13 18.83 12.91 -4.63
CA PHE A 13 17.45 12.82 -4.16
C PHE A 13 16.50 12.85 -5.36
N PHE A 14 16.34 11.70 -6.00
CA PHE A 14 15.48 11.57 -7.18
C PHE A 14 14.01 11.81 -6.81
N PRO A 15 13.22 12.54 -7.63
CA PRO A 15 13.52 13.07 -8.96
C PRO A 15 14.10 14.49 -9.00
N PHE A 16 14.39 15.09 -7.85
CA PHE A 16 14.76 16.50 -7.75
C PHE A 16 16.21 16.76 -8.13
N VAL A 17 17.12 15.93 -7.62
CA VAL A 17 18.53 15.94 -7.96
C VAL A 17 18.98 14.53 -8.29
N ASP A 18 19.56 14.36 -9.47
CA ASP A 18 20.28 13.15 -9.86
C ASP A 18 21.66 13.52 -10.41
N TYR A 19 22.68 12.80 -9.97
CA TYR A 19 24.04 12.95 -10.44
C TYR A 19 24.84 11.69 -10.12
N LYS A 20 26.00 11.56 -10.76
CA LYS A 20 27.03 10.56 -10.42
C LYS A 20 28.29 11.25 -9.95
N PRO A 21 28.83 10.92 -8.77
CA PRO A 21 30.12 11.47 -8.35
C PRO A 21 31.22 10.99 -9.32
N ILE A 22 32.21 11.85 -9.61
CA ILE A 22 33.35 11.49 -10.49
C ILE A 22 34.28 10.50 -9.78
N THR A 23 34.42 10.65 -8.46
CA THR A 23 35.21 9.81 -7.56
C THR A 23 34.35 9.47 -6.35
N ASP A 24 34.56 8.32 -5.71
CA ASP A 24 33.84 7.93 -4.47
C ASP A 24 34.25 8.74 -3.22
N GLU A 25 35.11 9.74 -3.38
CA GLU A 25 35.51 10.63 -2.30
C GLU A 25 34.41 11.66 -1.99
N PRO A 26 34.16 11.98 -0.71
CA PRO A 26 33.22 13.02 -0.33
C PRO A 26 33.65 14.38 -0.90
N GLU A 27 32.66 15.23 -1.21
CA GLU A 27 32.88 16.57 -1.77
C GLU A 27 33.43 16.63 -3.20
N THR A 28 33.44 15.51 -3.91
CA THR A 28 33.85 15.46 -5.31
C THR A 28 32.88 16.24 -6.21
N ILE A 29 33.42 16.79 -7.30
CA ILE A 29 32.64 17.36 -8.39
C ILE A 29 31.75 16.25 -8.98
N VAL A 30 30.49 16.58 -9.24
CA VAL A 30 29.52 15.58 -9.71
C VAL A 30 29.27 15.71 -11.20
N THR A 31 29.13 14.56 -11.86
CA THR A 31 28.61 14.49 -13.23
C THR A 31 27.09 14.56 -13.17
N LEU A 32 26.56 15.68 -13.62
CA LEU A 32 25.14 16.01 -13.53
C LEU A 32 24.29 15.13 -14.45
N ARG A 33 23.14 14.70 -13.94
CA ARG A 33 22.10 14.03 -14.72
C ARG A 33 20.85 14.90 -14.74
N ASP A 34 20.05 14.69 -15.78
CA ASP A 34 18.80 15.42 -15.94
C ASP A 34 17.87 15.20 -14.73
N SER A 35 17.48 16.30 -14.10
CA SER A 35 16.70 16.35 -12.87
C SER A 35 16.01 17.70 -12.72
N ILE A 36 15.00 17.80 -11.85
CA ILE A 36 14.17 19.01 -11.73
C ILE A 36 15.03 20.23 -11.33
N ASP A 37 15.84 20.09 -10.28
CA ASP A 37 16.64 21.19 -9.75
C ASP A 37 17.72 21.61 -10.76
N LEU A 38 18.27 20.67 -11.51
CA LEU A 38 19.24 20.98 -12.56
C LEU A 38 18.61 21.83 -13.68
N ARG A 39 17.39 21.51 -14.10
CA ARG A 39 16.66 22.29 -15.13
C ARG A 39 16.36 23.70 -14.64
N ILE A 40 15.94 23.84 -13.37
CA ILE A 40 15.71 25.15 -12.74
C ILE A 40 17.02 25.94 -12.70
N LEU A 41 18.10 25.33 -12.21
CA LEU A 41 19.39 25.96 -12.06
C LEU A 41 20.01 26.37 -13.40
N ASN A 42 19.91 25.52 -14.43
CA ASN A 42 20.33 25.87 -15.79
C ASN A 42 19.53 27.07 -16.33
N THR A 43 18.23 27.10 -16.08
CA THR A 43 17.38 28.23 -16.49
C THR A 43 17.79 29.51 -15.78
N LEU A 44 18.04 29.44 -14.47
CA LEU A 44 18.51 30.57 -13.67
C LEU A 44 19.90 31.04 -14.12
N ALA A 45 20.84 30.12 -14.34
CA ALA A 45 22.20 30.42 -14.79
C ALA A 45 22.20 31.19 -16.12
N VAL A 46 21.35 30.78 -17.08
CA VAL A 46 21.18 31.48 -18.36
C VAL A 46 20.51 32.84 -18.17
N LYS A 47 19.43 32.92 -17.37
CA LYS A 47 18.66 34.16 -17.19
C LYS A 47 19.39 35.23 -16.38
N LEU A 48 20.17 34.82 -15.38
CA LEU A 48 20.91 35.70 -14.47
C LEU A 48 22.40 35.80 -14.84
N ASN A 49 22.83 35.09 -15.90
CA ASN A 49 24.18 35.11 -16.45
C ASN A 49 25.27 34.81 -15.40
N PHE A 50 25.15 33.65 -14.74
CA PHE A 50 26.16 33.12 -13.83
C PHE A 50 26.61 31.71 -14.22
N SER A 51 27.80 31.32 -13.76
CA SER A 51 28.30 29.95 -13.85
C SER A 51 28.28 29.29 -12.47
N TYR A 52 28.20 27.96 -12.43
CA TYR A 52 28.15 27.23 -11.16
C TYR A 52 28.89 25.90 -11.23
N GLU A 53 29.18 25.34 -10.05
CA GLU A 53 29.71 24.00 -9.85
C GLU A 53 28.89 23.31 -8.77
N ILE A 54 28.50 22.06 -8.99
CA ILE A 54 27.83 21.26 -7.97
C ILE A 54 28.86 20.28 -7.37
N ARG A 55 28.90 20.24 -6.04
CA ARG A 55 29.67 19.27 -5.26
C ARG A 55 28.77 18.47 -4.35
N GLU A 56 29.16 17.24 -4.10
CA GLU A 56 28.46 16.38 -3.15
C GLU A 56 28.61 16.92 -1.71
N SER A 57 27.53 16.89 -0.94
CA SER A 57 27.53 17.30 0.46
C SER A 57 28.33 16.31 1.33
N PRO A 58 29.09 16.79 2.35
CA PRO A 58 29.84 15.93 3.26
C PRO A 58 28.92 14.88 3.92
N GLY A 59 29.31 13.61 3.83
CA GLY A 59 28.53 12.49 4.38
C GLY A 59 27.11 12.34 3.78
N ARG A 60 26.82 13.00 2.64
CA ARG A 60 25.48 13.07 2.04
C ARG A 60 24.40 13.55 3.01
N ALA A 61 24.78 14.32 4.03
CA ALA A 61 23.88 14.81 5.06
C ALA A 61 23.19 16.12 4.63
N PHE A 62 21.92 16.30 5.01
CA PHE A 62 21.23 17.58 4.82
C PHE A 62 21.74 18.65 5.79
N GLY A 63 22.04 18.24 7.03
CA GLY A 63 22.52 19.11 8.09
C GLY A 63 21.71 18.93 9.36
N GLU A 64 22.30 18.23 10.30
CA GLU A 64 21.81 18.01 11.65
C GLU A 64 22.49 19.00 12.62
N PRO A 65 21.76 19.49 13.62
CA PRO A 65 22.33 20.37 14.62
C PRO A 65 23.28 19.59 15.55
N ARG A 66 24.48 20.12 15.75
CA ARG A 66 25.46 19.72 16.78
C ARG A 66 25.93 20.98 17.50
N ASP A 67 25.48 21.17 18.73
CA ASP A 67 25.92 22.25 19.63
C ASP A 67 25.89 23.66 19.00
N GLY A 68 24.83 23.96 18.24
CA GLY A 68 24.63 25.26 17.58
C GLY A 68 25.30 25.40 16.20
N GLN A 69 26.08 24.41 15.78
CA GLN A 69 26.56 24.26 14.40
C GLN A 69 25.74 23.21 13.66
N TYR A 70 25.75 23.27 12.34
CA TYR A 70 25.17 22.22 11.49
C TYR A 70 26.27 21.48 10.72
N ASP A 71 26.03 20.20 10.44
CA ASP A 71 26.83 19.44 9.48
C ASP A 71 26.21 19.45 8.07
N GLY A 72 26.75 18.64 7.15
CA GLY A 72 26.19 18.45 5.81
C GLY A 72 26.01 19.75 5.00
N SER A 73 24.92 19.81 4.24
CA SER A 73 24.64 20.93 3.34
C SER A 73 24.40 22.24 4.08
N ILE A 74 23.58 22.22 5.15
CA ILE A 74 23.31 23.42 5.96
C ILE A 74 24.59 23.91 6.65
N GLY A 75 25.44 23.01 7.13
CA GLY A 75 26.73 23.36 7.72
C GLY A 75 27.62 24.13 6.74
N LYS A 76 27.70 23.68 5.49
CA LYS A 76 28.45 24.41 4.44
C LYS A 76 27.88 25.80 4.19
N LEU A 77 26.55 25.94 4.15
CA LEU A 77 25.91 27.25 3.99
C LEU A 77 26.17 28.15 5.20
N GLN A 78 26.08 27.61 6.42
CA GLN A 78 26.33 28.34 7.67
C GLN A 78 27.76 28.88 7.75
N ARG A 79 28.74 28.13 7.23
CA ARG A 79 30.16 28.52 7.19
C ARG A 79 30.58 29.25 5.91
N GLU A 80 29.62 29.59 5.04
CA GLU A 80 29.87 30.24 3.74
C GLU A 80 30.82 29.45 2.82
N GLU A 81 30.89 28.13 3.01
CA GLU A 81 31.67 27.19 2.18
C GLU A 81 30.92 26.75 0.91
N ALA A 82 29.66 27.13 0.77
CA ALA A 82 28.85 26.96 -0.42
C ALA A 82 27.89 28.16 -0.54
N ASP A 83 27.57 28.57 -1.77
CA ASP A 83 26.67 29.68 -2.04
C ASP A 83 25.19 29.25 -2.05
N PHE A 84 24.90 28.04 -2.55
CA PHE A 84 23.54 27.49 -2.62
C PHE A 84 23.47 26.02 -2.23
N CYS A 85 22.29 25.58 -1.79
CA CYS A 85 21.92 24.18 -1.73
C CYS A 85 20.69 23.95 -2.60
N THR A 86 20.66 22.85 -3.35
CA THR A 86 19.55 22.55 -4.27
C THR A 86 18.27 22.20 -3.53
N MET A 87 18.35 21.28 -2.57
CA MET A 87 17.19 20.79 -1.83
C MET A 87 17.52 20.54 -0.36
N VAL A 88 16.75 21.20 0.51
CA VAL A 88 16.72 20.94 1.95
C VAL A 88 15.41 21.45 2.54
N ALA A 89 14.85 20.72 3.51
CA ALA A 89 13.61 21.13 4.17
C ALA A 89 13.85 22.30 5.14
N PRO A 90 13.02 23.36 5.10
CA PRO A 90 13.10 24.47 6.04
C PRO A 90 12.52 24.03 7.38
N THR A 91 13.39 23.95 8.38
CA THR A 91 13.00 23.73 9.76
C THR A 91 13.26 25.00 10.56
N SER A 92 12.60 25.15 11.71
CA SER A 92 12.77 26.30 12.59
C SER A 92 14.23 26.55 12.98
N GLY A 93 15.02 25.48 13.17
CA GLY A 93 16.44 25.58 13.45
C GLY A 93 17.26 26.08 12.25
N ARG A 94 16.98 25.59 11.04
CA ARG A 94 17.73 25.95 9.81
C ARG A 94 17.44 27.38 9.36
N LEU A 95 16.21 27.86 9.57
CA LEU A 95 15.81 29.25 9.26
C LEU A 95 16.55 30.30 10.10
N ARG A 96 17.20 29.91 11.22
CA ARG A 96 18.01 30.82 12.04
C ARG A 96 19.43 31.02 11.51
N VAL A 97 19.91 30.09 10.68
CA VAL A 97 21.31 30.07 10.19
C VAL A 97 21.42 30.24 8.68
N THR A 98 20.33 30.05 7.94
CA THR A 98 20.30 30.12 6.47
C THR A 98 18.99 30.74 5.99
N LEU A 99 19.02 31.33 4.79
CA LEU A 99 17.85 31.87 4.13
C LEU A 99 17.30 30.87 3.11
N PHE A 100 15.98 30.81 3.00
CA PHE A 100 15.28 29.92 2.07
C PHE A 100 14.51 30.76 1.05
N THR A 101 14.55 30.33 -0.20
CA THR A 101 13.62 30.81 -1.24
C THR A 101 12.23 30.18 -1.01
N ARG A 102 11.21 30.66 -1.73
CA ARG A 102 9.90 30.01 -1.69
C ARG A 102 10.03 28.56 -2.16
N LEU A 103 9.51 27.64 -1.36
CA LEU A 103 9.52 26.20 -1.61
C LEU A 103 8.86 25.87 -2.94
N TYR A 104 9.53 25.03 -3.73
CA TYR A 104 9.06 24.55 -5.03
C TYR A 104 9.10 23.01 -5.10
N PRO A 105 8.89 22.32 -3.97
CA PRO A 105 7.59 21.65 -3.80
C PRO A 105 7.06 21.77 -2.36
N ALA A 106 5.73 21.74 -2.22
CA ALA A 106 5.12 21.46 -0.92
C ALA A 106 5.18 19.94 -0.72
N ASP A 107 6.10 19.46 0.11
CA ASP A 107 6.17 18.04 0.48
C ASP A 107 5.26 17.80 1.69
N PRO A 108 4.04 17.24 1.52
CA PRO A 108 3.24 16.84 2.66
C PRO A 108 3.90 15.65 3.36
N THR A 109 3.87 15.65 4.68
CA THR A 109 4.20 14.45 5.46
C THR A 109 3.14 13.38 5.17
N ILE A 110 3.56 12.30 4.48
CA ILE A 110 2.70 11.17 4.17
C ILE A 110 3.19 9.92 4.90
N ILE A 111 2.25 9.03 5.24
CA ILE A 111 2.57 7.70 5.73
C ILE A 111 2.55 6.76 4.54
N ALA A 112 3.71 6.17 4.23
CA ALA A 112 3.81 5.10 3.25
C ALA A 112 3.66 3.75 3.97
N SER A 113 2.68 2.95 3.56
CA SER A 113 2.51 1.57 4.02
C SER A 113 2.61 0.60 2.84
N LEU A 114 2.92 -0.66 3.14
CA LEU A 114 2.90 -1.70 2.12
C LEU A 114 1.47 -1.89 1.59
N LYS A 115 1.35 -2.14 0.29
CA LYS A 115 0.08 -2.53 -0.31
C LYS A 115 -0.46 -3.75 0.43
N PRO A 116 -1.71 -3.72 0.95
CA PRO A 116 -2.26 -4.87 1.63
C PRO A 116 -2.35 -6.06 0.66
N THR A 117 -1.97 -7.23 1.15
CA THR A 117 -2.21 -8.47 0.42
C THR A 117 -3.72 -8.74 0.43
N LEU A 118 -4.31 -8.84 -0.77
CA LEU A 118 -5.72 -9.21 -0.87
C LEU A 118 -5.85 -10.70 -0.55
N LEU A 119 -6.88 -11.02 0.22
CA LEU A 119 -7.28 -12.41 0.44
C LEU A 119 -7.62 -13.07 -0.91
N PRO A 120 -7.40 -14.38 -1.04
CA PRO A 120 -7.62 -15.08 -2.29
C PRO A 120 -9.08 -14.99 -2.74
N ALA A 121 -9.29 -14.53 -3.98
CA ALA A 121 -10.63 -14.29 -4.53
C ALA A 121 -11.52 -15.54 -4.57
N HIS A 122 -10.94 -16.75 -4.63
CA HIS A 122 -11.70 -18.00 -4.72
C HIS A 122 -12.54 -18.31 -3.47
N LEU A 123 -12.16 -17.80 -2.28
CA LEU A 123 -12.95 -17.97 -1.05
C LEU A 123 -14.08 -16.95 -0.90
N SER A 124 -14.21 -16.01 -1.83
CA SER A 124 -15.19 -14.92 -1.72
C SER A 124 -16.64 -15.40 -1.73
N LEU A 125 -16.92 -16.60 -2.26
CA LEU A 125 -18.28 -17.17 -2.30
C LEU A 125 -18.75 -17.68 -0.94
N VAL A 126 -17.85 -18.23 -0.12
CA VAL A 126 -18.17 -18.82 1.20
C VAL A 126 -18.02 -17.79 2.32
N ARG A 127 -17.23 -16.75 2.08
CA ARG A 127 -16.90 -15.65 3.00
C ARG A 127 -18.08 -14.84 3.55
N PRO A 128 -19.23 -14.65 2.87
CA PRO A 128 -20.33 -13.85 3.42
C PRO A 128 -20.86 -14.38 4.75
N PHE A 129 -20.61 -15.65 5.07
CA PHE A 129 -21.05 -16.30 6.28
C PHE A 129 -19.86 -16.88 7.07
N GLU A 130 -19.95 -16.82 8.39
CA GLU A 130 -18.97 -17.43 9.28
C GLU A 130 -19.02 -18.95 9.21
N GLY A 131 -17.90 -19.61 9.52
CA GLY A 131 -17.81 -21.08 9.54
C GLY A 131 -18.87 -21.71 10.45
N GLU A 132 -19.19 -21.07 11.57
CA GLU A 132 -20.23 -21.50 12.51
C GLU A 132 -21.61 -21.60 11.85
N LEU A 133 -21.96 -20.64 10.99
CA LEU A 133 -23.25 -20.65 10.29
C LEU A 133 -23.30 -21.79 9.26
N TRP A 134 -22.21 -22.05 8.56
CA TRP A 134 -22.13 -23.19 7.64
C TRP A 134 -22.31 -24.53 8.37
N PHE A 135 -21.72 -24.68 9.57
CA PHE A 135 -21.93 -25.86 10.41
C PHE A 135 -23.36 -25.96 10.92
N ALA A 136 -23.96 -24.86 11.38
CA ALA A 136 -25.35 -24.82 11.82
C ALA A 136 -26.33 -25.15 10.68
N LEU A 137 -26.07 -24.66 9.47
CA LEU A 137 -26.84 -24.99 8.27
C LEU A 137 -26.77 -26.49 7.97
N LEU A 138 -25.57 -27.07 7.96
CA LEU A 138 -25.40 -28.51 7.73
C LEU A 138 -26.08 -29.35 8.82
N ALA A 139 -25.92 -28.96 10.08
CA ALA A 139 -26.54 -29.64 11.21
C ALA A 139 -28.06 -29.58 11.15
N SER A 140 -28.64 -28.45 10.75
CA SER A 140 -30.10 -28.31 10.62
C SER A 140 -30.68 -29.17 9.49
N VAL A 141 -30.01 -29.27 8.33
CA VAL A 141 -30.42 -30.17 7.25
C VAL A 141 -30.37 -31.63 7.69
N VAL A 142 -29.31 -32.04 8.38
CA VAL A 142 -29.19 -33.41 8.91
C VAL A 142 -30.27 -33.70 9.95
N ALA A 143 -30.47 -32.80 10.91
CA ALA A 143 -31.49 -32.93 11.94
C ALA A 143 -32.90 -33.06 11.33
N TRP A 144 -33.22 -32.24 10.32
CA TRP A 144 -34.46 -32.33 9.57
C TRP A 144 -34.64 -33.68 8.87
N GLY A 145 -33.62 -34.14 8.13
CA GLY A 145 -33.69 -35.43 7.43
C GLY A 145 -33.85 -36.62 8.37
N VAL A 146 -33.17 -36.60 9.51
CA VAL A 146 -33.32 -37.62 10.57
C VAL A 146 -34.73 -37.57 11.18
N LEU A 147 -35.24 -36.38 11.50
CA LEU A 147 -36.59 -36.20 12.05
C LEU A 147 -37.65 -36.75 11.08
N MET A 148 -37.55 -36.41 9.80
CA MET A 148 -38.46 -36.92 8.76
C MET A 148 -38.39 -38.44 8.62
N TRP A 149 -37.19 -39.02 8.67
CA TRP A 149 -37.02 -40.47 8.63
C TRP A 149 -37.65 -41.17 9.85
N VAL A 150 -37.47 -40.62 11.07
CA VAL A 150 -38.10 -41.15 12.29
C VAL A 150 -39.62 -41.06 12.20
N LEU A 151 -40.16 -39.92 11.77
CA LEU A 151 -41.60 -39.71 11.61
C LEU A 151 -42.23 -40.72 10.64
N GLN A 152 -41.60 -40.95 9.49
CA GLN A 152 -42.10 -41.93 8.52
C GLN A 152 -41.99 -43.37 9.02
N ARG A 153 -40.95 -43.69 9.80
CA ARG A 153 -40.82 -45.01 10.43
C ARG A 153 -41.92 -45.23 11.48
N ALA A 154 -42.22 -44.21 12.29
CA ALA A 154 -43.29 -44.24 13.27
C ALA A 154 -44.67 -44.36 12.60
N TRP A 155 -44.89 -43.61 11.51
CA TRP A 155 -46.12 -43.69 10.71
C TRP A 155 -46.34 -45.09 10.12
N LYS A 156 -45.29 -45.70 9.56
CA LYS A 156 -45.33 -47.08 9.07
C LYS A 156 -45.76 -48.06 10.16
N TRP A 157 -45.21 -47.92 11.37
CA TRP A 157 -45.56 -48.78 12.49
C TRP A 157 -47.02 -48.62 12.94
N ALA A 158 -47.57 -47.41 12.88
CA ALA A 158 -48.92 -47.11 13.33
C ALA A 158 -50.03 -47.38 12.28
N VAL A 159 -49.78 -47.10 10.99
CA VAL A 159 -50.82 -47.05 9.94
C VAL A 159 -50.54 -48.02 8.78
N GLY A 160 -49.34 -48.61 8.70
CA GLY A 160 -49.01 -49.62 7.67
C GLY A 160 -48.58 -49.08 6.30
N GLY A 161 -48.02 -47.87 6.22
CA GLY A 161 -47.57 -47.24 4.97
C GLY A 161 -46.12 -47.54 4.53
N ASP A 162 -45.74 -47.00 3.37
CA ASP A 162 -44.39 -47.09 2.81
C ASP A 162 -43.35 -46.26 3.60
N CYS A 163 -42.08 -46.70 3.57
CA CYS A 163 -40.99 -46.05 4.29
C CYS A 163 -39.96 -45.50 3.30
N VAL A 164 -39.60 -44.23 3.45
CA VAL A 164 -38.51 -43.62 2.67
C VAL A 164 -37.17 -43.99 3.31
N LYS A 165 -36.15 -44.16 2.47
CA LYS A 165 -34.76 -44.39 2.92
C LYS A 165 -34.18 -43.10 3.50
N LEU A 166 -33.29 -43.22 4.49
CA LEU A 166 -32.66 -42.06 5.13
C LEU A 166 -31.92 -41.15 4.12
N SER A 167 -31.24 -41.74 3.13
CA SER A 167 -30.56 -40.99 2.07
C SER A 167 -31.53 -40.14 1.24
N THR A 168 -32.71 -40.67 0.93
CA THR A 168 -33.75 -39.94 0.20
C THR A 168 -34.36 -38.83 1.05
N ALA A 169 -34.56 -39.04 2.35
CA ALA A 169 -35.02 -38.00 3.27
C ALA A 169 -33.99 -36.86 3.45
N LEU A 170 -32.69 -37.19 3.52
CA LEU A 170 -31.60 -36.21 3.58
C LEU A 170 -31.46 -35.43 2.27
N LEU A 171 -31.52 -36.11 1.11
CA LEU A 171 -31.49 -35.46 -0.20
C LEU A 171 -32.71 -34.56 -0.41
N TYR A 172 -33.88 -34.95 0.10
CA TYR A 172 -35.07 -34.11 0.09
C TYR A 172 -34.91 -32.87 0.97
N GLY A 173 -34.38 -33.02 2.18
CA GLY A 173 -34.08 -31.88 3.07
C GLY A 173 -33.08 -30.89 2.45
N TRP A 174 -32.02 -31.41 1.80
CA TRP A 174 -31.07 -30.58 1.07
C TRP A 174 -31.70 -29.91 -0.16
N GLY A 175 -32.49 -30.65 -0.94
CA GLY A 175 -33.16 -30.11 -2.13
C GLY A 175 -34.25 -29.09 -1.81
N ALA A 176 -34.92 -29.21 -0.66
CA ALA A 176 -35.92 -28.23 -0.20
C ALA A 176 -35.31 -26.88 0.22
N LEU A 177 -34.02 -26.86 0.57
CA LEU A 177 -33.26 -25.63 0.80
C LEU A 177 -32.92 -24.91 -0.52
N MET A 178 -32.87 -25.66 -1.62
CA MET A 178 -32.67 -25.11 -2.95
C MET A 178 -33.99 -24.61 -3.54
N GLU A 179 -33.92 -23.67 -4.48
CA GLU A 179 -35.08 -23.00 -5.09
C GLU A 179 -36.10 -23.97 -5.72
N LYS A 180 -35.70 -25.21 -6.04
CA LYS A 180 -36.60 -26.25 -6.54
C LYS A 180 -36.47 -27.52 -5.71
N PRO A 181 -37.42 -27.81 -4.79
CA PRO A 181 -37.43 -29.07 -4.08
C PRO A 181 -37.61 -30.25 -5.04
N PRO A 182 -36.96 -31.40 -4.78
CA PRO A 182 -37.24 -32.64 -5.51
C PRO A 182 -38.70 -33.06 -5.30
N PRO A 183 -39.29 -33.84 -6.23
CA PRO A 183 -40.66 -34.32 -6.07
C PRO A 183 -40.84 -35.12 -4.78
N VAL A 184 -42.00 -34.95 -4.14
CA VAL A 184 -42.30 -35.53 -2.83
C VAL A 184 -42.20 -37.06 -2.92
N PRO A 185 -41.45 -37.74 -2.04
CA PRO A 185 -41.24 -39.19 -2.11
C PRO A 185 -42.45 -40.05 -1.67
N SER A 186 -43.67 -39.51 -1.75
CA SER A 186 -44.91 -40.23 -1.42
C SER A 186 -46.08 -39.69 -2.24
N SER A 187 -46.10 -40.00 -3.52
CA SER A 187 -47.35 -40.21 -4.24
C SER A 187 -47.21 -41.56 -4.92
N SER A 188 -48.08 -42.49 -4.54
CA SER A 188 -48.38 -43.68 -5.33
C SER A 188 -48.41 -43.33 -6.81
N ASP A 189 -47.75 -44.14 -7.63
CA ASP A 189 -47.99 -44.22 -9.07
C ASP A 189 -49.47 -44.61 -9.29
N SER A 190 -50.34 -43.61 -9.24
CA SER A 190 -51.76 -43.72 -9.57
C SER A 190 -52.17 -42.59 -10.51
N GLU A 191 -51.43 -42.42 -11.60
CA GLU A 191 -51.94 -41.81 -12.83
C GLU A 191 -51.34 -42.58 -14.03
N ARG A 192 -52.04 -43.66 -14.39
CA ARG A 192 -52.25 -44.07 -15.78
C ARG A 192 -53.67 -43.67 -16.16
#